data_AF-A0A702BAC2-F1
#
_entry.id   AF-A0A702BAC2-F1
#
_cell.length_a   1.000
_cell.length_b   1.000
_cell.length_c   1.000
_cell.angle_alpha   90.00
_cell.angle_beta   90.00
_cell.angle_gamma   90.00
#
_symmetry.space_group_name_H-M   'P 1'
#
loop_
_entity.id
_entity.type
_entity.pdbx_description
1 polymer ?
#
loop_
_entity_poly.entity_id
_entity_poly.type
_entity_poly.pdbx_seq_one_letter_code
_entity_poly.pdbx_strand_id
1 'polypeptide(L)' 'MDSIHGHEVLNMMIESGEQYTHTSLEAAIKARFGERARFHTCSASDMTAAELVAFLAAKGKFIAVEGGFSTHESKICRH' A
#
# COMPACT_ATOMS: atom_id res chain seq x y z
N MET A 1 -16.93 -5.07 -10.30
CA MET A 1 -16.52 -5.07 -8.87
C MET A 1 -15.11 -4.53 -8.83
N ASP A 2 -14.98 -3.22 -8.64
CA ASP A 2 -13.70 -2.51 -8.62
C ASP A 2 -12.94 -2.85 -7.33
N SER A 3 -12.10 -3.89 -7.39
CA SER A 3 -11.08 -4.10 -6.37
C SER A 3 -9.91 -3.19 -6.69
N ILE A 4 -9.32 -2.54 -5.69
CA ILE A 4 -8.19 -1.62 -5.90
C ILE A 4 -6.91 -2.44 -5.95
N HIS A 5 -6.08 -2.19 -6.96
CA HIS A 5 -4.79 -2.86 -7.05
C HIS A 5 -3.84 -2.29 -5.98
N GLY A 6 -3.08 -3.12 -5.29
CA GLY A 6 -2.05 -2.69 -4.34
C GLY A 6 -1.04 -1.69 -4.91
N HIS A 7 -0.86 -1.62 -6.23
CA HIS A 7 -0.05 -0.59 -6.90
C HIS A 7 -0.62 0.83 -6.72
N GLU A 8 -1.94 1.00 -6.64
CA GLU A 8 -2.56 2.32 -6.42
C GLU A 8 -2.16 2.90 -5.05
N VAL A 9 -2.03 2.04 -4.04
CA VAL A 9 -1.55 2.43 -2.72
C VAL A 9 -0.07 2.83 -2.77
N LEU A 10 0.75 2.10 -3.54
CA LEU A 10 2.16 2.45 -3.70
C LEU A 10 2.33 3.77 -4.46
N ASN A 11 1.54 3.99 -5.53
CA ASN A 11 1.52 5.26 -6.25
C ASN A 11 1.18 6.43 -5.32
N MET A 12 0.12 6.29 -4.52
CA MET A 12 -0.25 7.29 -3.52
C MET A 12 0.90 7.64 -2.59
N MET A 13 1.64 6.65 -2.07
CA MET A 13 2.78 6.90 -1.19
C MET A 13 3.91 7.65 -1.90
N ILE A 14 4.18 7.35 -3.17
CA ILE A 14 5.21 8.04 -3.98
C ILE A 14 4.79 9.49 -4.25
N GLU A 15 3.52 9.70 -4.62
CA GLU A 15 2.97 11.02 -4.89
C GLU A 15 3.01 11.92 -3.65
N SER A 16 2.73 11.37 -2.48
CA SER A 16 2.90 12.09 -1.21
C SER A 16 4.37 12.34 -0.88
N GLY A 17 5.27 11.42 -1.22
CA GLY A 17 6.70 11.52 -0.89
C GLY A 17 7.00 11.45 0.62
N GLU A 18 6.00 11.06 1.42
CA GLU A 18 6.07 11.02 2.87
C GLU A 18 6.45 9.63 3.39
N GLN A 19 6.88 9.59 4.64
CA GLN A 19 7.15 8.35 5.37
C GLN A 19 5.87 7.91 6.06
N TYR A 20 5.54 6.63 5.97
CA TYR A 20 4.38 6.07 6.64
C TYR A 20 4.78 5.00 7.65
N THR A 21 3.95 4.85 8.68
CA THR A 21 3.94 3.67 9.55
C THR A 21 2.83 2.73 9.10
N HIS A 22 2.77 1.50 9.65
CA HIS A 22 1.67 0.58 9.33
C HIS A 22 0.31 1.22 9.61
N THR A 23 0.18 1.86 10.78
CA THR A 23 -1.04 2.55 11.21
C THR A 23 -1.34 3.78 10.36
N SER A 24 -0.34 4.62 10.08
CA SER A 24 -0.55 5.82 9.26
C SER A 24 -0.90 5.47 7.82
N LEU A 25 -0.25 4.47 7.23
CA LEU A 25 -0.55 4.02 5.88
C LEU A 25 -1.95 3.42 5.81
N GLU A 26 -2.32 2.57 6.77
CA GLU A 26 -3.67 1.99 6.83
C GLU A 26 -4.74 3.08 6.92
N ALA A 27 -4.54 4.08 7.79
CA ALA A 27 -5.45 5.22 7.90
C ALA A 27 -5.51 6.04 6.60
N ALA A 28 -4.36 6.29 5.97
CA ALA A 28 -4.28 7.02 4.72
C ALA A 28 -4.99 6.28 3.57
N ILE A 29 -4.82 4.96 3.48
CA ILE A 29 -5.53 4.09 2.54
C ILE A 29 -7.03 4.18 2.77
N LYS A 30 -7.49 4.02 4.02
CA LYS A 30 -8.91 4.13 4.37
C LYS A 30 -9.50 5.50 4.06
N ALA A 31 -8.75 6.58 4.26
CA ALA A 31 -9.17 7.93 3.94
C ALA A 31 -9.24 8.19 2.43
N ARG A 32 -8.31 7.64 1.66
CA ARG A 32 -8.21 7.84 0.21
C ARG A 32 -9.17 6.96 -0.58
N PHE A 33 -9.24 5.68 -0.23
CA PHE A 33 -9.97 4.65 -0.97
C PHE A 33 -11.28 4.24 -0.30
N GLY A 34 -11.44 4.54 0.99
CA GLY A 34 -12.59 4.18 1.81
C GLY A 34 -12.31 3.03 2.78
N GLU A 35 -12.93 3.05 3.95
CA GLU A 35 -12.76 2.00 4.97
C GLU A 35 -13.25 0.63 4.53
N ARG A 36 -14.19 0.59 3.57
CA ARG A 36 -14.75 -0.62 2.98
C ARG A 36 -14.05 -1.05 1.68
N ALA A 37 -12.99 -0.34 1.29
CA ALA A 37 -12.22 -0.69 0.11
C ALA A 37 -11.61 -2.09 0.24
N ARG A 38 -11.69 -2.85 -0.85
CA ARG A 38 -11.04 -4.16 -0.98
C ARG A 38 -9.89 -4.07 -1.95
N PHE A 39 -8.78 -4.69 -1.56
CA PHE A 39 -7.54 -4.63 -2.29
C PHE A 39 -7.18 -5.99 -2.87
N HIS A 40 -6.51 -5.96 -4.01
CA HIS A 40 -5.95 -7.13 -4.64
C HIS A 40 -4.54 -6.84 -5.14
N THR A 41 -3.76 -7.90 -5.25
CA THR A 41 -2.41 -7.93 -5.80
C THR A 41 -2.36 -9.06 -6.81
N CYS A 42 -1.30 -9.13 -7.62
CA CYS A 42 -1.13 -10.20 -8.61
C CYS A 42 -1.20 -11.63 -8.04
N SER A 43 -1.03 -11.82 -6.73
CA SER A 43 -1.03 -13.15 -6.09
C SER A 43 -2.09 -13.34 -5.00
N ALA A 44 -2.79 -12.29 -4.58
CA ALA A 44 -3.77 -12.34 -3.50
C ALA A 44 -4.88 -11.32 -3.73
N SER A 45 -6.12 -11.64 -3.37
CA SER A 45 -7.31 -10.79 -3.60
C SER A 45 -8.15 -10.70 -2.33
N ASP A 46 -9.12 -9.76 -2.31
CA ASP A 46 -10.08 -9.53 -1.22
C ASP A 46 -9.45 -9.08 0.12
N MET A 47 -8.30 -8.42 0.07
CA MET A 47 -7.58 -7.97 1.26
C MET A 47 -8.15 -6.66 1.81
N THR A 48 -8.12 -6.52 3.13
CA THR A 48 -8.30 -5.22 3.80
C THR A 48 -7.05 -4.33 3.64
N ALA A 49 -7.17 -3.04 3.97
CA ALA A 49 -6.03 -2.13 4.00
C ALA A 49 -4.89 -2.67 4.90
N ALA A 50 -5.23 -3.21 6.08
CA ALA A 50 -4.27 -3.80 7.01
C ALA A 50 -3.51 -4.99 6.38
N GLU A 51 -4.25 -5.91 5.76
CA GLU A 51 -3.69 -7.09 5.10
C GLU A 51 -2.83 -6.72 3.90
N LEU A 52 -3.26 -5.73 3.10
CA LEU A 52 -2.47 -5.24 1.99
C LEU A 52 -1.14 -4.66 2.48
N VAL A 53 -1.15 -3.84 3.52
CA VAL A 53 0.06 -3.25 4.10
C VAL A 53 1.00 -4.34 4.61
N ALA A 54 0.48 -5.30 5.38
CA ALA A 54 1.28 -6.43 5.86
C ALA A 54 1.85 -7.27 4.69
N PHE A 55 1.06 -7.49 3.64
CA PHE A 55 1.50 -8.22 2.45
C PHE A 55 2.62 -7.50 1.70
N LEU A 56 2.48 -6.19 1.48
CA LEU A 56 3.51 -5.36 0.83
C LEU A 56 4.80 -5.31 1.65
N ALA A 57 4.67 -5.19 2.98
CA ALA A 57 5.80 -5.26 3.90
C ALA A 57 6.53 -6.62 3.80
N ALA A 58 5.78 -7.72 3.84
CA ALA A 58 6.33 -9.07 3.72
C ALA A 58 7.01 -9.32 2.36
N LYS A 59 6.53 -8.67 1.29
CA LYS A 59 7.13 -8.74 -0.05
C LYS A 59 8.37 -7.85 -0.22
N GLY A 60 8.78 -7.09 0.80
CA GLY A 60 9.92 -6.16 0.70
C GLY A 60 9.67 -5.00 -0.28
N LYS A 61 8.39 -4.61 -0.43
CA LYS A 61 7.99 -3.45 -1.25
C LYS A 61 8.21 -2.13 -0.51
N PHE A 62 8.32 -2.18 0.82
CA PHE A 62 8.63 -1.03 1.66
C PHE A 62 10.11 -0.97 1.99
N ILE A 63 10.64 0.25 1.97
CA ILE A 63 12.01 0.60 2.36
C ILE A 63 11.90 1.19 3.77
N ALA A 64 12.45 0.50 4.76
CA ALA A 64 12.50 1.02 6.12
C ALA A 64 13.35 2.30 6.17
N VAL A 65 12.82 3.33 6.80
CA VAL A 65 13.48 4.64 6.99
C VAL A 65 13.35 5.05 8.45
N GLU A 66 14.07 6.09 8.86
CA GLU A 66 14.03 6.55 10.25
C GLU A 66 12.60 7.00 10.64
N GLY A 67 11.94 6.21 11.50
CA GLY A 67 10.58 6.47 11.99
C GLY A 67 9.45 5.83 11.19
N GLY A 68 9.73 5.00 10.17
CA GLY A 68 8.68 4.31 9.41
C GLY A 68 9.21 3.58 8.19
N PHE A 69 8.46 3.67 7.10
CA PHE A 69 8.86 3.14 5.80
C PHE A 69 8.34 4.03 4.67
N SER A 70 9.08 4.03 3.57
CA SER A 70 8.70 4.66 2.32
C SER A 70 8.68 3.61 1.21
N THR A 71 8.23 3.98 0.02
CA THR A 71 8.23 3.12 -1.17
C THR A 71 8.91 3.84 -2.32
N HIS A 72 9.22 3.12 -3.40
CA HIS A 72 9.85 3.68 -4.58
C HIS A 72 9.12 3.20 -5.83
N GLU A 73 9.09 4.03 -6.88
CA GLU A 73 8.48 3.69 -8.18
C GLU A 73 9.03 2.39 -8.77
N SER A 74 10.31 2.11 -8.53
CA SER A 74 11.00 0.87 -8.95
C SER A 74 10.39 -0.39 -8.34
N LYS A 75 9.60 -0.28 -7.26
CA LYS A 75 8.88 -1.40 -6.63
C LYS A 75 7.51 -1.66 -7.24
N ILE A 76 7.01 -0.77 -8.10
CA ILE A 76 5.72 -0.91 -8.80
C ILE A 76 5.95 -1.72 -10.07
N CYS A 77 5.25 -2.85 -10.19
CA CYS A 77 5.33 -3.66 -11.40
C CYS A 77 4.42 -3.06 -12.47
N ARG A 78 5.00 -2.61 -13.59
CA ARG A 78 4.29 -2.40 -14.86
C ARG A 78 4.12 -3.77 -15.53
N HIS A 79 3.15 -4.56 -15.07
CA HIS A 79 2.77 -5.80 -15.74
C HIS A 79 1.43 -5.58 -16.44
#